data_AF-A0A2V5PGD0-F1
#
_entry.id   AF-A0A2V5PGD0-F1
#
_cell.length_a   1.000
_cell.length_b   1.000
_cell.length_c   1.000
_cell.angle_alpha   90.00
_cell.angle_beta   90.00
_cell.angle_gamma   90.00
#
_symmetry.space_group_name_H-M   'P 1'
#
loop_
_entity.id
_entity.type
_entity.pdbx_description
1 polymer ?
#
loop_
_entity_poly.entity_id
_entity_poly.type
_entity_poly.pdbx_seq_one_letter_code
_entity_poly.pdbx_strand_id
1 'polypeptide(L)'
;MAYTLARRRDGMATGVRLGPLCGPAGAWVLLWSALLLQAASLLDNWWQQSYGLGAGLWAPPQLLKAAGFFMLLFCGVMLCAGARASGASRMSAPLLVWHGGLLLTLCAVFLTMANYPNRQHAAFFYLVSSAVYPAILLAVGRATGGRWAVTGTALVYMGLMASMVWLLPLFPARPLTPPIHNPTTRFMPPPFPLLLVAPALLLDWALRSLSLGAAQNGAPHRARVAAVAGFAFLAAFVPVQWFFSQFLLSPRADNWFFAGGGRHWPFFLKIDRARVLFWGVKEDPLTWRAALLASLLATLSAWLGLRVSGWLSKLRR
;
A
#
# COMPACT_ATOMS: atom_id res chain seq x y z
N MET A 1 -20.09 19.59 -7.51
CA MET A 1 -19.38 20.71 -8.16
C MET A 1 -18.21 21.12 -7.26
N ALA A 2 -16.97 20.74 -7.60
CA ALA A 2 -15.81 20.88 -6.70
C ALA A 2 -15.03 22.20 -6.87
N TYR A 3 -15.40 23.02 -7.87
CA TYR A 3 -14.76 24.30 -8.17
C TYR A 3 -15.79 25.41 -8.18
N THR A 4 -15.42 26.57 -7.66
CA THR A 4 -16.23 27.79 -7.68
C THR A 4 -15.46 28.92 -8.35
N LEU A 5 -16.17 29.79 -9.09
CA LEU A 5 -15.59 31.02 -9.61
C LEU A 5 -15.06 31.89 -8.46
N ALA A 6 -13.83 32.36 -8.60
CA ALA A 6 -13.06 33.03 -7.57
C ALA A 6 -13.65 34.37 -7.10
N ARG A 7 -14.69 34.88 -7.77
CA ARG A 7 -15.41 36.11 -7.45
C ARG A 7 -16.85 35.77 -7.04
N ARG A 8 -17.10 35.70 -5.73
CA ARG A 8 -18.44 35.92 -5.17
C ARG A 8 -18.34 37.05 -4.16
N ARG A 9 -19.31 37.97 -4.21
CA ARG A 9 -19.26 39.31 -3.63
C ARG A 9 -19.44 39.35 -2.10
N ASP A 10 -19.68 38.21 -1.43
CA ASP A 10 -20.01 38.15 0.02
C ASP A 10 -19.29 37.04 0.81
N GLY A 11 -18.01 36.78 0.51
CA GLY A 11 -17.18 35.89 1.34
C GLY A 11 -16.01 35.29 0.56
N MET A 12 -14.79 35.39 1.11
CA MET A 12 -13.59 34.85 0.44
C MET A 12 -13.75 33.33 0.23
N ALA A 13 -13.68 32.89 -1.02
CA ALA A 13 -13.62 31.48 -1.36
C ALA A 13 -12.34 30.87 -0.75
N THR A 14 -12.49 30.09 0.32
CA THR A 14 -11.38 29.40 1.00
C THR A 14 -10.92 28.22 0.15
N GLY A 15 -9.72 28.33 -0.44
CA GLY A 15 -9.12 27.30 -1.29
C GLY A 15 -7.91 27.81 -2.06
N VAL A 16 -7.23 26.90 -2.77
CA VAL A 16 -6.12 27.26 -3.67
C VAL A 16 -6.72 27.82 -4.95
N ARG A 17 -6.26 29.00 -5.35
CA ARG A 17 -6.68 29.67 -6.59
C ARG A 17 -5.72 29.32 -7.72
N LEU A 18 -6.26 28.88 -8.85
CA LEU A 18 -5.54 28.77 -10.12
C LEU A 18 -6.37 29.50 -11.18
N GLY A 19 -5.94 30.71 -11.53
CA GLY A 19 -6.68 31.58 -12.44
C GLY A 19 -8.08 31.96 -11.88
N PRO A 20 -9.16 31.79 -12.67
CA PRO A 20 -10.52 32.15 -12.25
C PRO A 20 -11.19 31.12 -11.34
N LEU A 21 -10.56 29.95 -11.12
CA LEU A 21 -11.12 28.85 -10.35
C LEU A 21 -10.52 28.79 -8.95
N CYS A 22 -11.37 28.56 -7.95
CA CYS A 22 -10.96 28.25 -6.58
C CYS A 22 -11.49 26.88 -6.18
N GLY A 23 -10.63 26.07 -5.56
CA GLY A 23 -10.96 24.72 -5.11
C GLY A 23 -10.01 24.24 -4.00
N PRO A 24 -10.39 23.18 -3.25
CA PRO A 24 -9.51 22.62 -2.24
C PRO A 24 -8.24 22.06 -2.89
N ALA A 25 -7.09 22.14 -2.20
CA ALA A 25 -5.81 21.66 -2.72
C ALA A 25 -5.89 20.21 -3.24
N GLY A 26 -6.65 19.35 -2.56
CA GLY A 26 -6.91 17.98 -3.02
C GLY A 26 -7.57 17.94 -4.40
N ALA A 27 -8.59 18.75 -4.69
CA ALA A 27 -9.24 18.74 -6.00
C ALA A 27 -8.26 19.11 -7.14
N TRP A 28 -7.36 20.05 -6.90
CA TRP A 28 -6.31 20.39 -7.86
C TRP A 28 -5.33 19.24 -8.08
N VAL A 29 -4.88 18.60 -6.99
CA VAL A 29 -4.02 17.42 -7.07
C VAL A 29 -4.73 16.29 -7.84
N LEU A 30 -6.04 16.09 -7.65
CA LEU A 30 -6.84 15.13 -8.41
C LEU A 30 -6.82 15.42 -9.91
N LEU A 31 -7.04 16.68 -10.30
CA LEU A 31 -7.02 17.09 -11.70
C LEU A 31 -5.66 16.80 -12.35
N TRP A 32 -4.57 17.20 -11.68
CA TRP A 32 -3.22 16.93 -12.16
C TRP A 32 -2.89 15.43 -12.20
N SER A 33 -3.38 14.65 -11.23
CA SER A 33 -3.20 13.19 -11.22
C SER A 33 -3.88 12.55 -12.42
N ALA A 34 -5.10 12.98 -12.76
CA ALA A 34 -5.85 12.48 -13.92
C ALA A 34 -5.13 12.83 -15.23
N LEU A 35 -4.65 14.08 -15.37
CA LEU A 35 -3.86 14.50 -16.53
C LEU A 35 -2.57 13.68 -16.66
N LEU A 36 -1.86 13.47 -15.54
CA LEU A 36 -0.64 12.67 -15.49
C LEU A 36 -0.88 11.23 -15.91
N LEU A 37 -1.94 10.59 -15.42
CA LEU A 37 -2.30 9.22 -15.78
C LEU A 37 -2.66 9.09 -17.26
N GLN A 38 -3.38 10.07 -17.82
CA GLN A 38 -3.69 10.10 -19.25
C GLN A 38 -2.42 10.23 -20.09
N ALA A 39 -1.55 11.18 -19.74
CA ALA A 39 -0.28 11.39 -20.43
C ALA A 39 0.63 10.15 -20.34
N ALA A 40 0.73 9.54 -19.15
CA ALA A 40 1.53 8.33 -18.94
C ALA A 40 0.98 7.12 -19.72
N SER A 41 -0.34 7.05 -19.94
CA SER A 41 -0.96 6.00 -20.75
C SER A 41 -0.67 6.17 -22.23
N LEU A 42 -0.73 7.40 -22.75
CA LEU A 42 -0.34 7.70 -24.13
C LEU A 42 1.15 7.42 -24.37
N LEU A 43 1.99 7.83 -23.42
CA LEU A 43 3.43 7.58 -23.48
C LEU A 43 3.75 6.08 -23.45
N ASP A 44 3.04 5.29 -22.64
CA ASP A 44 3.22 3.83 -22.59
C ASP A 44 2.81 3.17 -23.91
N ASN A 45 1.71 3.59 -24.53
CA ASN A 45 1.31 3.07 -25.84
C ASN A 45 2.38 3.33 -26.91
N TRP A 46 2.90 4.56 -26.96
CA TRP A 46 4.00 4.90 -27.87
C TRP A 46 5.26 4.08 -27.56
N TRP A 47 5.64 3.97 -26.29
CA TRP A 47 6.81 3.22 -25.84
C TRP A 47 6.73 1.74 -26.23
N GLN A 48 5.57 1.11 -26.00
CA GLN A 48 5.33 -0.28 -26.37
C GLN A 48 5.30 -0.50 -27.89
N GLN A 49 4.82 0.48 -28.66
CA GLN A 49 4.88 0.42 -30.13
C GLN A 49 6.31 0.51 -30.65
N SER A 50 7.18 1.29 -30.00
CA SER A 50 8.58 1.45 -30.41
C SER A 50 9.49 0.29 -29.99
N TYR A 51 9.37 -0.17 -28.75
CA TYR A 51 10.27 -1.19 -28.18
C TYR A 51 9.65 -2.60 -28.11
N GLY A 52 8.37 -2.73 -28.45
CA GLY A 52 7.59 -3.95 -28.21
C GLY A 52 7.15 -4.09 -26.75
N LEU A 53 6.24 -5.04 -26.53
CA LEU A 53 5.63 -5.35 -25.22
C LEU A 53 6.64 -5.89 -24.16
N GLY A 54 7.91 -6.06 -24.52
CA GLY A 54 8.98 -6.59 -23.67
C GLY A 54 9.85 -5.55 -22.98
N ALA A 55 9.50 -4.25 -23.03
CA ALA A 55 10.35 -3.13 -22.61
C ALA A 55 10.63 -3.00 -21.09
N GLY A 56 10.49 -4.09 -20.34
CA GLY A 56 10.81 -4.19 -18.91
C GLY A 56 9.60 -3.94 -17.99
N LEU A 57 9.61 -4.62 -16.85
CA LEU A 57 8.54 -4.54 -15.83
C LEU A 57 8.38 -3.11 -15.25
N TRP A 58 9.46 -2.33 -15.23
CA TRP A 58 9.53 -0.98 -14.66
C TRP A 58 10.05 0.04 -15.68
N ALA A 59 9.48 0.04 -16.89
CA ALA A 59 9.79 1.05 -17.89
C ALA A 59 9.42 2.47 -17.40
N PRO A 60 10.06 3.54 -17.91
CA PRO A 60 9.76 4.92 -17.51
C PRO A 60 8.26 5.29 -17.55
N PRO A 61 7.47 4.91 -18.56
CA PRO A 61 6.03 5.19 -18.58
C PRO A 61 5.28 4.50 -17.43
N GLN A 62 5.70 3.28 -17.06
CA GLN A 62 5.09 2.52 -15.97
C GLN A 62 5.35 3.18 -14.61
N LEU A 63 6.56 3.71 -14.39
CA LEU A 63 6.88 4.49 -13.20
C LEU A 63 6.06 5.78 -13.12
N LEU A 64 5.84 6.44 -14.27
CA LEU A 64 5.01 7.64 -14.35
C LEU A 64 3.54 7.33 -14.02
N LYS A 65 3.01 6.22 -14.54
CA LYS A 65 1.67 5.71 -14.17
C LYS A 65 1.58 5.45 -12.67
N ALA A 66 2.57 4.76 -12.10
CA ALA A 66 2.62 4.48 -10.67
C ALA A 66 2.58 5.78 -9.85
N ALA A 67 3.39 6.79 -10.22
CA ALA A 67 3.38 8.11 -9.58
C ALA A 67 2.00 8.78 -9.67
N GLY A 68 1.34 8.71 -10.83
CA GLY A 68 -0.03 9.20 -11.02
C GLY A 68 -1.05 8.52 -10.11
N PHE A 69 -0.99 7.20 -9.95
CA PHE A 69 -1.85 6.47 -9.02
C PHE A 69 -1.56 6.83 -7.55
N PHE A 70 -0.29 7.00 -7.17
CA PHE A 70 0.07 7.45 -5.82
C PHE A 70 -0.51 8.83 -5.52
N MET A 71 -0.37 9.77 -6.46
CA MET A 71 -0.91 11.13 -6.34
C MET A 71 -2.44 11.13 -6.25
N LEU A 72 -3.10 10.31 -7.08
CA LEU A 72 -4.55 10.12 -7.09
C LEU A 72 -5.08 9.64 -5.73
N LEU A 73 -4.49 8.57 -5.20
CA LEU A 73 -4.92 7.98 -3.94
C LEU A 73 -4.59 8.86 -2.74
N PHE A 74 -3.42 9.50 -2.74
CA PHE A 74 -3.02 10.45 -1.71
C PHE A 74 -3.97 11.66 -1.66
N CYS A 75 -4.40 12.17 -2.81
CA CYS A 75 -5.43 13.19 -2.88
C CYS A 75 -6.75 12.73 -2.22
N GLY A 76 -7.21 11.51 -2.53
CA GLY A 76 -8.42 10.96 -1.92
C GLY A 76 -8.33 10.91 -0.39
N VAL A 77 -7.16 10.54 0.14
CA VAL A 77 -6.85 10.60 1.57
C VAL A 77 -6.95 12.04 2.10
N MET A 78 -6.34 13.02 1.43
CA MET A 78 -6.40 14.44 1.84
C MET A 78 -7.83 14.99 1.85
N LEU A 79 -8.63 14.71 0.82
CA LEU A 79 -10.02 15.16 0.73
C LEU A 79 -10.88 14.55 1.83
N CYS A 80 -10.74 13.23 2.07
CA CYS A 80 -11.48 12.55 3.13
C CYS A 80 -11.04 13.04 4.53
N ALA A 81 -9.74 13.24 4.75
CA ALA A 81 -9.21 13.77 6.00
C ALA A 81 -9.68 15.21 6.27
N GLY A 82 -9.70 16.08 5.25
CA GLY A 82 -10.20 17.45 5.39
C GLY A 82 -11.70 17.52 5.67
N ALA A 83 -12.49 16.66 5.00
CA ALA A 83 -13.92 16.52 5.28
C ALA A 83 -14.18 16.01 6.70
N ARG A 84 -13.33 15.09 7.21
CA ARG A 84 -13.37 14.56 8.57
C ARG A 84 -13.04 15.64 9.60
N ALA A 85 -11.95 16.37 9.41
CA ALA A 85 -11.50 17.44 10.32
C ALA A 85 -12.50 18.60 10.40
N SER A 86 -13.24 18.85 9.32
CA SER A 86 -14.30 19.86 9.27
C SER A 86 -15.64 19.38 9.82
N GLY A 87 -15.77 18.11 10.20
CA GLY A 87 -17.05 17.52 10.61
C GLY A 87 -18.12 17.48 9.50
N ALA A 88 -17.71 17.61 8.23
CA ALA A 88 -18.62 17.88 7.12
C ALA A 88 -19.43 16.65 6.68
N SER A 89 -18.95 15.43 6.93
CA SER A 89 -19.65 14.20 6.55
C SER A 89 -19.32 13.03 7.46
N ARG A 90 -20.34 12.24 7.82
CA ARG A 90 -20.18 10.97 8.55
C ARG A 90 -19.50 9.88 7.69
N MET A 91 -19.55 9.99 6.37
CA MET A 91 -18.90 9.05 5.44
C MET A 91 -17.39 9.29 5.30
N SER A 92 -16.86 10.41 5.80
CA SER A 92 -15.43 10.73 5.69
C SER A 92 -14.52 9.69 6.35
N ALA A 93 -14.94 9.09 7.47
CA ALA A 93 -14.17 8.04 8.14
C ALA A 93 -14.07 6.73 7.35
N PRO A 94 -15.18 6.07 6.94
CA PRO A 94 -15.09 4.85 6.14
C PRO A 94 -14.44 5.09 4.77
N LEU A 95 -14.65 6.25 4.15
CA LEU A 95 -13.98 6.59 2.89
C LEU A 95 -12.47 6.79 3.07
N LEU A 96 -12.03 7.36 4.19
CA LEU A 96 -10.60 7.49 4.50
C LEU A 96 -9.94 6.12 4.67
N VAL A 97 -10.60 5.20 5.38
CA VAL A 97 -10.16 3.79 5.51
C VAL A 97 -10.07 3.12 4.14
N TRP A 98 -11.08 3.32 3.29
CA TRP A 98 -11.09 2.78 1.92
C TRP A 98 -9.91 3.30 1.09
N HIS A 99 -9.69 4.62 1.06
CA HIS A 99 -8.56 5.22 0.32
C HIS A 99 -7.21 4.80 0.89
N GLY A 100 -7.09 4.63 2.20
CA GLY A 100 -5.88 4.08 2.81
C GLY A 100 -5.62 2.63 2.40
N GLY A 101 -6.67 1.82 2.30
CA GLY A 101 -6.58 0.43 1.84
C GLY A 101 -6.18 0.36 0.37
N LEU A 102 -6.71 1.26 -0.47
CA LEU A 102 -6.28 1.41 -1.86
C LEU A 102 -4.80 1.82 -1.95
N LEU A 103 -4.36 2.80 -1.15
CA LEU A 103 -2.97 3.24 -1.11
C LEU A 103 -2.03 2.11 -0.67
N LEU A 104 -2.43 1.35 0.35
CA LEU A 104 -1.72 0.18 0.84
C LEU A 104 -1.63 -0.92 -0.24
N THR A 105 -2.71 -1.13 -1.00
CA THR A 105 -2.75 -2.04 -2.15
C THR A 105 -1.78 -1.61 -3.23
N LEU A 106 -1.75 -0.32 -3.59
CA LEU A 106 -0.81 0.21 -4.57
C LEU A 106 0.65 0.01 -4.12
N CYS A 107 0.97 0.25 -2.85
CA CYS A 107 2.29 -0.06 -2.30
C CYS A 107 2.63 -1.55 -2.40
N ALA A 108 1.70 -2.44 -2.05
CA ALA A 108 1.91 -3.88 -2.13
C ALA A 108 2.13 -4.35 -3.58
N VAL A 109 1.38 -3.79 -4.54
CA VAL A 109 1.55 -4.03 -5.97
C VAL A 109 2.92 -3.54 -6.44
N PHE A 110 3.31 -2.32 -6.05
CA PHE A 110 4.61 -1.76 -6.37
C PHE A 110 5.76 -2.62 -5.83
N LEU A 111 5.58 -3.16 -4.63
CA LEU A 111 6.54 -4.02 -3.94
C LEU A 111 6.37 -5.51 -4.26
N THR A 112 5.58 -5.90 -5.27
CA THR A 112 5.25 -7.31 -5.55
C THR A 112 6.50 -8.18 -5.65
N MET A 113 7.56 -7.69 -6.30
CA MET A 113 8.83 -8.42 -6.44
C MET A 113 9.51 -8.69 -5.09
N ALA A 114 9.38 -7.79 -4.12
CA ALA A 114 9.90 -7.99 -2.77
C ALA A 114 8.96 -8.88 -1.93
N ASN A 115 7.65 -8.83 -2.19
CA ASN A 115 6.61 -9.49 -1.40
C ASN A 115 6.41 -10.98 -1.72
N TYR A 116 7.06 -11.52 -2.76
CA TYR A 116 6.95 -12.95 -3.11
C TYR A 116 7.21 -13.85 -1.90
N PRO A 117 6.42 -14.93 -1.70
CA PRO A 117 6.61 -15.86 -0.58
C PRO A 117 8.05 -16.40 -0.50
N ASN A 118 8.68 -16.64 -1.64
CA ASN A 118 10.06 -17.09 -1.77
C ASN A 118 11.09 -16.15 -1.09
N ARG A 119 10.80 -14.86 -0.92
CA ARG A 119 11.70 -13.89 -0.29
C ARG A 119 11.41 -13.62 1.18
N GLN A 120 10.34 -14.18 1.73
CA GLN A 120 9.88 -13.84 3.09
C GLN A 120 10.74 -14.44 4.22
N HIS A 121 11.78 -15.19 3.87
CA HIS A 121 12.82 -15.68 4.81
C HIS A 121 14.12 -14.86 4.72
N ALA A 122 14.20 -13.90 3.81
CA ALA A 122 15.33 -12.99 3.66
C ALA A 122 15.10 -11.69 4.47
N ALA A 123 16.18 -11.08 4.95
CA ALA A 123 16.11 -9.83 5.70
C ALA A 123 15.51 -8.67 4.87
N PHE A 124 15.84 -8.60 3.58
CA PHE A 124 15.37 -7.56 2.66
C PHE A 124 13.85 -7.41 2.67
N PHE A 125 13.09 -8.52 2.71
CA PHE A 125 11.63 -8.49 2.77
C PHE A 125 11.13 -7.73 4.00
N TYR A 126 11.72 -8.00 5.17
CA TYR A 126 11.33 -7.36 6.43
C TYR A 126 11.78 -5.90 6.49
N LEU A 127 12.96 -5.56 5.96
CA LEU A 127 13.43 -4.18 5.89
C LEU A 127 12.51 -3.30 5.04
N VAL A 128 12.14 -3.77 3.85
CA VAL A 128 11.25 -3.04 2.93
C VAL A 128 9.84 -2.94 3.49
N SER A 129 9.29 -4.04 4.02
CA SER A 129 7.95 -4.06 4.61
C SER A 129 7.83 -3.12 5.81
N SER A 130 8.84 -3.12 6.69
CA SER A 130 8.92 -2.23 7.85
C SER A 130 9.10 -0.76 7.47
N ALA A 131 9.78 -0.47 6.36
CA ALA A 131 9.93 0.91 5.90
C ALA A 131 8.61 1.51 5.38
N VAL A 132 7.75 0.70 4.76
CA VAL A 132 6.58 1.20 4.00
C VAL A 132 5.26 1.05 4.76
N TYR A 133 4.92 -0.15 5.22
CA TYR A 133 3.56 -0.44 5.70
C TYR A 133 3.18 0.27 7.00
N PRO A 134 4.04 0.38 8.03
CA PRO A 134 3.70 1.07 9.27
C PRO A 134 3.32 2.54 9.06
N ALA A 135 4.03 3.26 8.18
CA ALA A 135 3.74 4.65 7.87
C ALA A 135 2.30 4.84 7.37
N ILE A 136 1.87 4.04 6.40
CA ILE A 136 0.54 4.16 5.77
C ILE A 136 -0.55 3.76 6.76
N LEU A 137 -0.38 2.62 7.42
CA LEU A 137 -1.31 2.09 8.41
C LEU A 137 -1.57 3.10 9.54
N LEU A 138 -0.52 3.71 10.10
CA LEU A 138 -0.66 4.69 11.17
C LEU A 138 -1.12 6.06 10.67
N ALA A 139 -0.69 6.50 9.49
CA ALA A 139 -1.13 7.77 8.90
C ALA A 139 -2.65 7.82 8.73
N VAL A 140 -3.21 6.80 8.08
CA VAL A 140 -4.66 6.72 7.79
C VAL A 140 -5.44 6.31 9.03
N GLY A 141 -4.99 5.28 9.75
CA GLY A 141 -5.72 4.75 10.90
C GLY A 141 -5.92 5.80 11.99
N ARG A 142 -4.88 6.55 12.32
CA ARG A 142 -4.97 7.61 13.34
C ARG A 142 -5.71 8.85 12.84
N ALA A 143 -5.60 9.22 11.56
CA ALA A 143 -6.38 10.32 10.98
C ALA A 143 -7.88 10.02 10.93
N THR A 144 -8.27 8.75 10.84
CA THR A 144 -9.68 8.33 10.87
C THR A 144 -10.30 8.50 12.26
N GLY A 145 -9.52 8.27 13.33
CA GLY A 145 -9.98 8.33 14.72
C GLY A 145 -10.94 7.20 15.12
N GLY A 146 -11.04 6.15 14.31
CA GLY A 146 -11.87 4.98 14.61
C GLY A 146 -11.10 3.95 15.43
N ARG A 147 -11.81 3.18 16.27
CA ARG A 147 -11.21 2.17 17.14
C ARG A 147 -10.41 1.10 16.37
N TRP A 148 -10.91 0.66 15.21
CA TRP A 148 -10.32 -0.39 14.38
C TRP A 148 -9.89 0.14 13.01
N ALA A 149 -9.47 1.40 12.93
CA ALA A 149 -9.23 2.06 11.65
C ALA A 149 -7.98 1.51 10.95
N VAL A 150 -6.94 1.12 11.71
CA VAL A 150 -5.74 0.50 11.13
C VAL A 150 -6.08 -0.87 10.56
N THR A 151 -6.81 -1.68 11.32
CA THR A 151 -7.29 -3.01 10.91
C THR A 151 -8.23 -2.92 9.72
N GLY A 152 -9.17 -1.97 9.72
CA GLY A 152 -10.08 -1.74 8.59
C GLY A 152 -9.33 -1.42 7.30
N THR A 153 -8.25 -0.63 7.40
CA THR A 153 -7.39 -0.29 6.25
C THR A 153 -6.69 -1.53 5.69
N ALA A 154 -6.16 -2.38 6.58
CA ALA A 154 -5.54 -3.65 6.20
C ALA A 154 -6.55 -4.65 5.60
N LEU A 155 -7.81 -4.66 6.09
CA LEU A 155 -8.88 -5.50 5.55
C LEU A 155 -9.29 -5.08 4.13
N VAL A 156 -9.38 -3.78 3.85
CA VAL A 156 -9.65 -3.29 2.49
C VAL A 156 -8.55 -3.76 1.54
N TYR A 157 -7.28 -3.60 1.92
CA TYR A 157 -6.14 -4.11 1.16
C TYR A 157 -6.24 -5.62 0.90
N MET A 158 -6.44 -6.40 1.97
CA MET A 158 -6.50 -7.84 1.88
C MET A 158 -7.67 -8.30 1.01
N GLY A 159 -8.85 -7.69 1.18
CA GLY A 159 -10.03 -8.00 0.38
C GLY A 159 -9.83 -7.70 -1.10
N LEU A 160 -9.21 -6.56 -1.45
CA LEU A 160 -8.92 -6.21 -2.84
C LEU A 160 -7.93 -7.20 -3.48
N MET A 161 -6.80 -7.47 -2.83
CA MET A 161 -5.81 -8.43 -3.33
C MET A 161 -6.37 -9.85 -3.42
N ALA A 162 -7.11 -10.31 -2.42
CA ALA A 162 -7.75 -11.62 -2.43
C ALA A 162 -8.80 -11.71 -3.53
N SER A 163 -9.57 -10.64 -3.78
CA SER A 163 -10.52 -10.61 -4.90
C SER A 163 -9.81 -10.78 -6.25
N MET A 164 -8.62 -10.21 -6.43
CA MET A 164 -7.82 -10.45 -7.64
C MET A 164 -7.36 -11.91 -7.75
N VAL A 165 -6.97 -12.55 -6.64
CA VAL A 165 -6.59 -13.97 -6.62
C VAL A 165 -7.76 -14.86 -7.06
N TRP A 166 -8.98 -14.55 -6.61
CA TRP A 166 -10.15 -15.38 -6.88
C TRP A 166 -10.81 -15.09 -8.23
N LEU A 167 -10.83 -13.82 -8.65
CA LEU A 167 -11.57 -13.38 -9.83
C LEU A 167 -10.74 -13.47 -11.12
N LEU A 168 -9.45 -13.11 -11.10
CA LEU A 168 -8.66 -13.09 -12.34
C LEU A 168 -8.60 -14.46 -13.03
N PRO A 169 -8.34 -15.59 -12.35
CA PRO A 169 -8.25 -16.90 -13.01
C PRO A 169 -9.55 -17.36 -13.67
N LEU A 170 -10.70 -16.73 -13.41
CA LEU A 170 -11.97 -17.06 -14.05
C LEU A 170 -11.95 -16.73 -15.55
N PHE A 171 -11.16 -15.73 -15.96
CA PHE A 171 -11.12 -15.27 -17.35
C PHE A 171 -10.04 -15.99 -18.17
N PRO A 172 -10.36 -16.42 -19.40
CA PRO A 172 -9.40 -17.05 -20.30
C PRO A 172 -8.39 -16.02 -20.83
N ALA A 173 -7.11 -16.35 -20.82
CA ALA A 173 -6.03 -15.51 -21.34
C ALA A 173 -4.83 -16.36 -21.76
N ARG A 174 -4.11 -15.96 -22.82
CA ARG A 174 -2.87 -16.62 -23.25
C ARG A 174 -1.78 -15.57 -23.43
N PRO A 175 -0.53 -15.83 -23.01
CA PRO A 175 0.57 -14.91 -23.26
C PRO A 175 0.83 -14.79 -24.76
N LEU A 176 0.90 -13.55 -25.27
CA LEU A 176 1.12 -13.25 -26.68
C LEU A 176 2.58 -12.90 -26.98
N THR A 177 3.38 -12.68 -25.94
CA THR A 177 4.74 -12.15 -26.06
C THR A 177 5.77 -13.18 -25.61
N PRO A 178 6.73 -13.56 -26.47
CA PRO A 178 7.85 -14.38 -26.07
C PRO A 178 8.83 -13.58 -25.19
N PRO A 179 9.67 -14.25 -24.37
CA PRO A 179 9.74 -15.71 -24.19
C PRO A 179 8.60 -16.25 -23.33
N ILE A 180 8.08 -17.44 -23.68
CA ILE A 180 7.04 -18.14 -22.90
C ILE A 180 7.66 -19.41 -22.33
N HIS A 181 7.97 -19.39 -21.05
CA HIS A 181 8.46 -20.54 -20.29
C HIS A 181 7.35 -21.23 -19.50
N ASN A 182 6.35 -20.47 -19.05
CA ASN A 182 5.22 -20.99 -18.27
C ASN A 182 3.91 -20.69 -19.01
N PRO A 183 3.43 -21.59 -19.89
CA PRO A 183 2.20 -21.37 -20.61
C PRO A 183 1.00 -21.36 -19.65
N THR A 184 0.12 -20.38 -19.82
CA THR A 184 -1.14 -20.27 -19.06
C THR A 184 -2.30 -20.05 -20.02
N THR A 185 -3.49 -20.54 -19.65
CA THR A 185 -4.74 -20.40 -20.44
C THR A 185 -5.77 -19.50 -19.77
N ARG A 186 -5.43 -18.92 -18.61
CA ARG A 186 -6.25 -18.04 -17.77
C ARG A 186 -5.39 -16.87 -17.29
N PHE A 187 -6.01 -15.78 -16.84
CA PHE A 187 -5.24 -14.72 -16.20
C PHE A 187 -4.53 -15.24 -14.95
N MET A 188 -3.33 -14.73 -14.75
CA MET A 188 -2.50 -15.09 -13.62
C MET A 188 -2.96 -14.32 -12.38
N PRO A 189 -3.24 -15.01 -11.26
CA PRO A 189 -3.51 -14.32 -10.00
C PRO A 189 -2.21 -13.68 -9.48
N PRO A 190 -2.28 -12.54 -8.78
CA PRO A 190 -1.15 -12.05 -8.02
C PRO A 190 -0.79 -13.02 -6.87
N PRO A 191 0.40 -12.88 -6.25
CA PRO A 191 0.67 -13.58 -5.00
C PRO A 191 -0.40 -13.29 -3.94
N PHE A 192 -0.69 -14.27 -3.10
CA PHE A 192 -1.68 -14.12 -2.02
C PHE A 192 -1.32 -12.91 -1.14
N PRO A 193 -2.29 -12.10 -0.70
CA PRO A 193 -2.02 -10.91 0.09
C PRO A 193 -1.20 -11.19 1.32
N LEU A 194 -0.33 -10.23 1.66
CA LEU A 194 0.34 -10.25 2.95
C LEU A 194 -0.72 -10.16 4.05
N LEU A 195 -0.59 -10.99 5.07
CA LEU A 195 -1.40 -10.95 6.29
C LEU A 195 -1.13 -9.70 7.17
N LEU A 196 -1.31 -8.49 6.62
CA LEU A 196 -1.16 -7.20 7.33
C LEU A 196 -2.26 -6.97 8.38
N VAL A 197 -3.34 -7.76 8.36
CA VAL A 197 -4.43 -7.69 9.35
C VAL A 197 -3.91 -8.02 10.75
N ALA A 198 -3.02 -9.00 10.90
CA ALA A 198 -2.45 -9.39 12.20
C ALA A 198 -1.65 -8.26 12.87
N PRO A 199 -0.63 -7.65 12.21
CA PRO A 199 0.04 -6.50 12.81
C PRO A 199 -0.89 -5.28 12.93
N ALA A 200 -1.86 -5.09 12.04
CA ALA A 200 -2.82 -3.99 12.15
C ALA A 200 -3.72 -4.09 13.41
N LEU A 201 -4.15 -5.31 13.78
CA LEU A 201 -4.88 -5.56 15.02
C LEU A 201 -4.03 -5.21 16.25
N LEU A 202 -2.77 -5.62 16.25
CA LEU A 202 -1.85 -5.31 17.35
C LEU A 202 -1.54 -3.82 17.43
N LEU A 203 -1.45 -3.12 16.29
CA LEU A 203 -1.31 -1.66 16.23
C LEU A 203 -2.54 -0.95 16.77
N ASP A 204 -3.76 -1.33 16.37
CA ASP A 204 -4.99 -0.75 16.93
C ASP A 204 -5.07 -0.96 18.45
N TRP A 205 -4.63 -2.13 18.95
CA TRP A 205 -4.56 -2.40 20.38
C TRP A 205 -3.51 -1.54 21.10
N ALA A 206 -2.28 -1.49 20.57
CA ALA A 206 -1.18 -0.69 21.12
C ALA A 206 -1.48 0.81 21.12
N LEU A 207 -2.11 1.34 20.07
CA LEU A 207 -2.51 2.74 20.01
C LEU A 207 -3.55 3.09 21.07
N ARG A 208 -4.43 2.16 21.44
CA ARG A 208 -5.45 2.34 22.48
C ARG A 208 -4.84 2.28 23.89
N SER A 209 -3.97 1.32 24.15
CA SER A 209 -3.30 1.21 25.46
C SER A 209 -2.45 2.45 25.74
N LEU A 210 -1.81 3.01 24.71
CA LEU A 210 -1.03 4.23 24.83
C LEU A 210 -1.87 5.52 24.83
N SER A 211 -3.09 5.51 24.28
CA SER A 211 -3.98 6.68 24.29
C SER A 211 -4.76 6.86 25.59
N LEU A 212 -4.89 5.82 26.42
CA LEU A 212 -5.51 5.88 27.75
C LEU A 212 -4.74 6.76 28.76
N GLY A 213 -3.56 7.28 28.41
CA GLY A 213 -2.77 8.23 29.22
C GLY A 213 -2.55 9.61 28.59
N ALA A 214 -3.30 10.00 27.55
CA ALA A 214 -2.97 11.09 26.64
C ALA A 214 -3.24 12.54 27.14
N ALA A 215 -2.67 12.91 28.28
CA ALA A 215 -2.52 14.31 28.70
C ALA A 215 -1.22 14.97 28.17
N GLN A 216 -0.40 14.29 27.37
CA GLN A 216 0.94 14.79 26.98
C GLN A 216 1.20 14.69 25.47
N ASN A 217 0.78 15.72 24.71
CA ASN A 217 1.05 15.89 23.27
C ASN A 217 2.50 16.35 22.95
N GLY A 218 3.50 15.84 23.68
CA GLY A 218 4.91 16.18 23.48
C GLY A 218 5.60 15.34 22.39
N ALA A 219 6.68 15.88 21.80
CA ALA A 219 7.62 15.14 20.96
C ALA A 219 8.10 13.79 21.56
N PRO A 220 8.46 13.70 22.86
CA PRO A 220 8.92 12.43 23.45
C PRO A 220 7.81 11.38 23.58
N HIS A 221 6.56 11.79 23.75
CA HIS A 221 5.43 10.86 23.74
C HIS A 221 5.24 10.25 22.34
N ARG A 222 5.33 11.07 21.28
CA ARG A 222 5.21 10.58 19.90
C ARG A 222 6.33 9.60 19.52
N ALA A 223 7.56 9.87 19.96
CA ALA A 223 8.68 8.95 19.76
C ALA A 223 8.45 7.60 20.46
N ARG A 224 7.95 7.62 21.71
CA ARG A 224 7.57 6.40 22.45
C ARG A 224 6.47 5.62 21.73
N VAL A 225 5.41 6.29 21.29
CA VAL A 225 4.31 5.64 20.53
C VAL A 225 4.83 5.05 19.23
N ALA A 226 5.71 5.74 18.51
CA ALA A 226 6.31 5.23 17.28
C ALA A 226 7.17 4.00 17.52
N ALA A 227 7.98 3.99 18.59
CA ALA A 227 8.81 2.84 18.94
C ALA A 227 7.98 1.62 19.31
N VAL A 228 6.95 1.80 20.15
CA VAL A 228 6.04 0.70 20.52
C VAL A 228 5.26 0.21 19.30
N ALA A 229 4.76 1.10 18.45
CA ALA A 229 4.04 0.73 17.23
C ALA A 229 4.94 0.00 16.22
N GLY A 230 6.16 0.50 15.98
CA GLY A 230 7.13 -0.12 15.08
C GLY A 230 7.53 -1.53 15.55
N PHE A 231 7.81 -1.67 16.85
CA PHE A 231 8.10 -2.97 17.45
C PHE A 231 6.89 -3.90 17.39
N ALA A 232 5.69 -3.44 17.76
CA ALA A 232 4.47 -4.22 17.69
C ALA A 232 4.18 -4.71 16.27
N PHE A 233 4.34 -3.84 15.27
CA PHE A 233 4.21 -4.22 13.87
C PHE A 233 5.16 -5.37 13.53
N LEU A 234 6.46 -5.22 13.81
CA LEU A 234 7.46 -6.25 13.46
C LEU A 234 7.22 -7.56 14.23
N ALA A 235 6.92 -7.47 15.52
CA ALA A 235 6.70 -8.61 16.40
C ALA A 235 5.50 -9.47 15.96
N ALA A 236 4.45 -8.86 15.40
CA ALA A 236 3.34 -9.60 14.80
C ALA A 236 3.63 -10.01 13.35
N PHE A 237 4.25 -9.14 12.56
CA PHE A 237 4.44 -9.36 11.13
C PHE A 237 5.44 -10.48 10.83
N VAL A 238 6.56 -10.55 11.55
CA VAL A 238 7.61 -11.58 11.35
C VAL A 238 7.06 -12.99 11.50
N PRO A 239 6.52 -13.42 12.66
CA PRO A 239 6.07 -14.80 12.82
C PRO A 239 4.92 -15.14 11.87
N VAL A 240 3.97 -14.22 11.67
CA VAL A 240 2.81 -14.47 10.80
C VAL A 240 3.26 -14.70 9.36
N GLN A 241 4.11 -13.84 8.79
CA GLN A 241 4.59 -14.03 7.41
C GLN A 241 5.57 -15.19 7.29
N TRP A 242 6.39 -15.42 8.31
CA TRP A 242 7.37 -16.51 8.31
C TRP A 242 6.70 -17.88 8.14
N PHE A 243 5.70 -18.18 8.96
CA PHE A 243 4.97 -19.44 8.87
C PHE A 243 4.00 -19.47 7.69
N PHE A 244 3.39 -18.33 7.36
CA PHE A 244 2.45 -18.27 6.24
C PHE A 244 3.14 -18.46 4.89
N SER A 245 4.34 -17.91 4.68
CA SER A 245 5.13 -18.17 3.47
C SER A 245 5.54 -19.63 3.32
N GLN A 246 5.90 -20.31 4.43
CA GLN A 246 6.14 -21.76 4.42
C GLN A 246 4.89 -22.53 3.96
N PHE A 247 3.72 -22.14 4.47
CA PHE A 247 2.45 -22.71 4.01
C PHE A 247 2.20 -22.42 2.53
N LEU A 248 2.37 -21.17 2.07
CA LEU A 248 2.15 -20.76 0.68
C LEU A 248 3.06 -21.47 -0.33
N LEU A 249 4.29 -21.80 0.06
CA LEU A 249 5.22 -22.56 -0.78
C LEU A 249 5.00 -24.08 -0.69
N SER A 250 4.23 -24.56 0.29
CA SER A 250 3.93 -25.98 0.44
C SER A 250 2.87 -26.45 -0.57
N PRO A 251 2.81 -27.76 -0.86
CA PRO A 251 1.74 -28.33 -1.69
C PRO A 251 0.32 -28.09 -1.15
N ARG A 252 0.18 -27.85 0.16
CA ARG A 252 -1.14 -27.61 0.79
C ARG A 252 -1.79 -26.30 0.34
N ALA A 253 -0.99 -25.34 -0.11
CA ALA A 253 -1.47 -24.07 -0.61
C ALA A 253 -1.76 -24.09 -2.13
N ASP A 254 -1.50 -25.20 -2.83
CA ASP A 254 -1.89 -25.37 -4.24
C ASP A 254 -3.40 -25.65 -4.35
N ASN A 255 -4.19 -24.61 -4.16
CA ASN A 255 -5.63 -24.64 -4.34
C ASN A 255 -6.11 -23.29 -4.89
N TRP A 256 -7.37 -23.25 -5.32
CA TRP A 256 -7.97 -22.06 -5.92
C TRP A 256 -8.01 -20.86 -4.97
N PHE A 257 -8.07 -21.09 -3.65
CA PHE A 257 -8.21 -20.05 -2.65
C PHE A 257 -6.88 -19.32 -2.38
N PHE A 258 -5.80 -20.09 -2.16
CA PHE A 258 -4.48 -19.53 -1.86
C PHE A 258 -3.61 -19.29 -3.10
N ALA A 259 -3.91 -19.96 -4.21
CA ALA A 259 -3.15 -19.92 -5.46
C ALA A 259 -1.63 -20.14 -5.28
N GLY A 260 -1.24 -20.87 -4.23
CA GLY A 260 0.14 -21.11 -3.81
C GLY A 260 0.76 -22.35 -4.49
N GLY A 261 1.72 -22.96 -3.80
CA GLY A 261 2.39 -24.19 -4.26
C GLY A 261 3.25 -24.04 -5.51
N GLY A 262 3.59 -22.81 -5.90
CA GLY A 262 4.42 -22.53 -7.08
C GLY A 262 3.72 -22.77 -8.42
N ARG A 263 2.41 -23.03 -8.43
CA ARG A 263 1.63 -23.30 -9.65
C ARG A 263 1.57 -22.10 -10.60
N HIS A 264 1.35 -20.92 -10.05
CA HIS A 264 1.23 -19.68 -10.82
C HIS A 264 2.57 -18.95 -10.81
N TRP A 265 3.16 -18.79 -12.00
CA TRP A 265 4.41 -18.07 -12.16
C TRP A 265 4.39 -17.23 -13.44
N PRO A 266 5.04 -16.04 -13.48
CA PRO A 266 5.02 -15.21 -14.68
C PRO A 266 5.52 -15.98 -15.89
N PHE A 267 4.78 -15.90 -17.00
CA PHE A 267 5.05 -16.71 -18.19
C PHE A 267 6.46 -16.52 -18.76
N PHE A 268 7.04 -15.33 -18.60
CA PHE A 268 8.34 -14.94 -19.13
C PHE A 268 9.54 -15.31 -18.23
N LEU A 269 9.30 -15.78 -17.00
CA LEU A 269 10.40 -16.16 -16.09
C LEU A 269 10.67 -17.66 -16.18
N LYS A 270 11.87 -18.03 -16.63
CA LYS A 270 12.35 -19.41 -16.57
C LYS A 270 12.74 -19.77 -15.13
N ILE A 271 11.84 -20.42 -14.41
CA ILE A 271 12.08 -20.91 -13.04
C ILE A 271 11.49 -22.32 -12.94
N ASP A 272 12.34 -23.31 -12.67
CA ASP A 272 11.93 -24.70 -12.49
C ASP A 272 11.72 -25.01 -11.00
N ARG A 273 12.69 -25.65 -10.36
CA ARG A 273 12.58 -26.07 -8.94
C ARG A 273 12.53 -24.90 -7.95
N ALA A 274 13.01 -23.71 -8.34
CA ALA A 274 13.08 -22.56 -7.46
C ALA A 274 11.72 -21.88 -7.17
N ARG A 275 10.60 -22.37 -7.73
CA ARG A 275 9.25 -21.84 -7.44
C ARG A 275 8.79 -22.04 -6.00
N VAL A 276 9.24 -23.13 -5.38
CA VAL A 276 8.83 -23.54 -4.04
C VAL A 276 9.96 -23.39 -3.00
N LEU A 277 11.11 -22.87 -3.43
CA LEU A 277 12.28 -22.65 -2.59
C LEU A 277 12.34 -21.22 -2.11
N PHE A 278 12.82 -21.02 -0.88
CA PHE A 278 13.19 -19.71 -0.41
C PHE A 278 14.46 -19.23 -1.13
N TRP A 279 14.47 -17.97 -1.55
CA TRP A 279 15.58 -17.35 -2.24
C TRP A 279 16.39 -16.48 -1.29
N GLY A 280 17.71 -16.43 -1.48
CA GLY A 280 18.56 -15.48 -0.77
C GLY A 280 18.74 -15.77 0.72
N VAL A 281 18.35 -16.96 1.21
CA VAL A 281 18.39 -17.26 2.65
C VAL A 281 19.81 -17.36 3.18
N LYS A 282 20.75 -17.85 2.35
CA LYS A 282 22.17 -17.96 2.74
C LYS A 282 22.88 -16.62 2.62
N GLU A 283 22.52 -15.83 1.61
CA GLU A 283 23.15 -14.56 1.27
C GLU A 283 22.62 -13.40 2.13
N ASP A 284 21.34 -13.43 2.50
CA ASP A 284 20.63 -12.37 3.24
C ASP A 284 19.77 -12.94 4.39
N PRO A 285 20.36 -13.65 5.36
CA PRO A 285 19.61 -14.23 6.47
C PRO A 285 19.04 -13.14 7.39
N LEU A 286 17.86 -13.40 7.95
CA LEU A 286 17.28 -12.57 9.02
C LEU A 286 18.08 -12.73 10.33
N THR A 287 19.21 -12.06 10.41
CA THR A 287 20.04 -11.98 11.62
C THR A 287 19.41 -11.04 12.66
N TRP A 288 19.88 -11.11 13.91
CA TRP A 288 19.47 -10.17 14.95
C TRP A 288 19.77 -8.70 14.55
N ARG A 289 20.87 -8.44 13.83
CA ARG A 289 21.21 -7.11 13.32
C ARG A 289 20.19 -6.62 12.30
N ALA A 290 19.80 -7.49 11.37
CA ALA A 290 18.76 -7.19 10.39
C ALA A 290 17.40 -6.97 11.05
N ALA A 291 17.05 -7.76 12.07
CA ALA A 291 15.82 -7.57 12.84
C ALA A 291 15.81 -6.24 13.61
N LEU A 292 16.94 -5.84 14.21
CA LEU A 292 17.08 -4.52 14.85
C LEU A 292 16.93 -3.39 13.83
N LEU A 293 17.58 -3.51 12.67
CA LEU A 293 17.45 -2.51 11.60
C LEU A 293 16.00 -2.44 11.08
N ALA A 294 15.33 -3.58 10.89
CA ALA A 294 13.92 -3.63 10.52
C ALA A 294 13.03 -2.98 11.58
N SER A 295 13.33 -3.17 12.87
CA SER A 295 12.61 -2.52 13.97
C SER A 295 12.84 -1.00 13.99
N LEU A 296 14.06 -0.55 13.71
CA LEU A 296 14.39 0.86 13.60
C LEU A 296 13.67 1.50 12.40
N LEU A 297 13.67 0.84 11.24
CA LEU A 297 12.92 1.26 10.06
C LEU A 297 11.41 1.30 10.33
N ALA A 298 10.86 0.29 11.01
CA ALA A 298 9.46 0.27 11.41
C ALA A 298 9.12 1.42 12.35
N THR A 299 10.02 1.74 13.28
CA THR A 299 9.87 2.87 14.21
C THR A 299 9.91 4.22 13.48
N LEU A 300 10.86 4.42 12.57
CA LEU A 300 10.96 5.64 11.76
C LEU A 300 9.75 5.79 10.83
N SER A 301 9.33 4.69 10.19
CA SER A 301 8.14 4.62 9.35
C SER A 301 6.89 4.97 10.16
N ALA A 302 6.75 4.38 11.35
CA ALA A 302 5.65 4.66 12.26
C ALA A 302 5.63 6.13 12.70
N TRP A 303 6.80 6.69 13.02
CA TRP A 303 6.93 8.10 13.41
C TRP A 303 6.53 9.05 12.27
N LEU A 304 6.95 8.75 11.04
CA LEU A 304 6.52 9.49 9.86
C LEU A 304 5.01 9.39 9.67
N GLY A 305 4.44 8.19 9.80
CA GLY A 305 2.99 7.95 9.74
C GLY A 305 2.23 8.77 10.77
N LEU A 306 2.70 8.83 12.03
CA LEU A 306 2.10 9.66 13.07
C LEU A 306 2.21 11.16 12.79
N ARG A 307 3.31 11.62 12.18
CA ARG A 307 3.47 13.01 11.73
C ARG A 307 2.49 13.35 10.61
N VAL A 308 2.40 12.49 9.59
CA VAL A 308 1.46 12.66 8.48
C VAL A 308 0.02 12.64 9.01
N SER A 309 -0.33 11.73 9.91
CA SER A 309 -1.64 11.73 10.57
C SER A 309 -1.94 13.05 11.28
N GLY A 310 -0.99 13.58 12.04
CA GLY A 310 -1.14 14.88 12.72
C GLY A 310 -1.26 16.07 11.76
N TRP A 311 -0.65 15.97 10.57
CA TRP A 311 -0.85 16.96 9.50
C TRP A 311 -2.24 16.80 8.85
N LEU A 312 -2.66 15.57 8.54
CA LEU A 312 -3.98 15.26 7.99
C LEU A 312 -5.11 15.72 8.91
N SER A 313 -4.98 15.56 10.22
CA SER A 313 -5.98 16.04 11.19
C SER A 313 -6.06 17.56 11.28
N LYS A 314 -5.01 18.27 10.83
CA LYS A 314 -4.94 19.74 10.81
C LYS A 314 -5.37 20.34 9.47
N LEU A 315 -5.67 19.53 8.46
CA LEU A 315 -6.24 19.98 7.19
C LEU A 315 -7.67 20.50 7.45
N ARG A 316 -7.77 21.67 8.06
CA ARG A 316 -8.98 22.49 8.14
C ARG A 316 -8.96 23.45 6.96
N ARG A 317 -10.15 23.74 6.44
CA ARG A 317 -10.46 24.57 5.26
C ARG A 317 -9.47 25.70 5.01
#